data_AF-A0AA36GS45-F1
#
_entry.id   AF-A0AA36GS45-F1
#
_cell.length_a   1.000
_cell.length_b   1.000
_cell.length_c   1.000
_cell.angle_alpha   90.00
_cell.angle_beta   90.00
_cell.angle_gamma   90.00
#
_symmetry.space_group_name_H-M   'P 1'
#
loop_
_entity.id
_entity.type
_entity.pdbx_description
1 polymer ?
#
loop_
_entity_poly.entity_id
_entity_poly.type
_entity_poly.pdbx_seq_one_letter_code
_entity_poly.pdbx_strand_id
1 'polypeptide(L)' 'MGYEQLFENFENVNEPRECELIGSVPSWLSGTMLRNGPGMFKLGGTEYKHWFDGLAYIQRYHFSNGKMFYSARYLESES' A
#
# COMPACT_ATOMS: atom_id res chain seq x y z
N MET A 1 2.27 -2.78 18.79
CA MET A 1 1.94 -3.18 17.40
C MET A 1 2.94 -4.22 16.97
N GLY A 2 2.47 -5.42 16.61
CA GLY A 2 3.30 -6.57 16.23
C GLY A 2 3.50 -6.68 14.72
N TYR A 3 4.51 -7.42 14.30
CA TYR A 3 4.85 -7.68 12.89
C TYR A 3 3.77 -8.49 12.15
N GLU A 4 2.82 -9.09 12.87
CA GLU A 4 1.75 -9.95 12.34
C GLU A 4 0.86 -9.22 11.33
N GLN A 5 0.65 -7.90 11.51
CA GLN A 5 -0.13 -7.07 10.57
C GLN A 5 0.48 -7.01 9.15
N LEU A 6 1.76 -7.35 8.98
CA LEU A 6 2.38 -7.44 7.66
C LEU A 6 1.89 -8.63 6.84
N PHE A 7 1.21 -9.58 7.48
CA PHE A 7 0.72 -10.83 6.89
C PHE A 7 -0.81 -10.91 6.89
N GLU A 8 -1.49 -9.78 7.13
CA GLU A 8 -2.95 -9.66 7.01
C GLU A 8 -3.36 -9.12 5.64
N ASN A 9 -4.62 -9.31 5.28
CA ASN A 9 -5.16 -8.77 4.03
C ASN A 9 -5.34 -7.25 4.15
N PHE A 10 -4.85 -6.49 3.17
CA PHE A 10 -5.11 -5.06 3.07
C PHE A 10 -6.41 -4.77 2.30
N GLU A 11 -7.11 -3.71 2.68
CA GLU A 11 -8.24 -3.20 1.91
C GLU A 11 -7.75 -2.24 0.81
N ASN A 12 -8.48 -2.17 -0.30
CA ASN A 12 -8.18 -1.17 -1.32
C ASN A 12 -8.49 0.25 -0.83
N VAL A 13 -7.61 1.19 -1.14
CA VAL A 13 -7.81 2.63 -0.99
C VAL A 13 -7.84 3.22 -2.40
N ASN A 14 -9.00 3.10 -3.04
CA ASN A 14 -9.19 3.49 -4.44
C ASN A 14 -9.06 5.01 -4.64
N GLU A 15 -9.67 5.78 -3.74
CA GLU A 15 -9.60 7.24 -3.76
C GLU A 15 -8.38 7.74 -2.95
N PRO A 16 -7.52 8.60 -3.51
CA PRO A 16 -6.39 9.17 -2.79
C PRO A 16 -6.84 9.91 -1.52
N ARG A 17 -6.28 9.50 -0.37
CA ARG A 17 -6.52 10.13 0.93
C ARG A 17 -5.35 11.02 1.31
N GLU A 18 -5.63 12.27 1.67
CA GLU A 18 -4.61 13.16 2.25
C GLU A 18 -4.20 12.61 3.63
N CYS A 19 -2.90 12.47 3.85
CA CYS A 19 -2.36 11.98 5.11
C CYS A 19 -2.04 13.13 6.06
N GLU A 20 -2.23 12.89 7.36
CA GLU A 20 -1.72 13.77 8.40
C GLU A 20 -0.18 13.75 8.37
N LEU A 21 0.42 14.95 8.44
CA LEU A 21 1.87 15.12 8.38
C LEU A 21 2.40 15.45 9.78
N ILE A 22 3.43 14.72 10.20
CA ILE A 22 4.25 15.08 11.36
C ILE A 22 5.53 15.72 10.82
N GLY A 23 5.71 17.02 11.03
CA GLY A 23 6.80 17.82 10.44
C GLY A 23 6.40 18.47 9.11
N SER A 24 7.35 18.64 8.20
CA SER A 24 7.13 19.32 6.91
C SER A 24 7.71 18.53 5.74
N VAL A 25 6.96 18.45 4.64
CA VAL A 25 7.45 17.90 3.36
C VAL A 25 8.47 18.89 2.75
N PRO A 26 9.68 18.44 2.35
CA PRO A 26 10.66 19.31 1.70
C PRO A 26 10.10 19.95 0.43
N SER A 27 10.39 21.24 0.20
CA SER A 27 9.84 22.00 -0.93
C SER A 27 10.22 21.46 -2.30
N TRP A 28 11.35 20.77 -2.41
CA TRP A 28 11.82 20.12 -3.64
C TRP A 28 11.16 18.76 -3.90
N LEU A 29 10.48 18.17 -2.91
CA LEU A 29 9.88 16.84 -3.05
C LEU A 29 8.50 16.96 -3.71
N SER A 30 8.46 16.64 -4.99
CA SER A 30 7.24 16.54 -5.79
C SER A 30 7.33 15.31 -6.67
N GLY A 31 6.34 14.42 -6.56
CA GLY A 31 6.35 13.18 -7.32
C GLY A 31 5.64 12.04 -6.61
N THR A 32 5.87 10.82 -7.08
CA THR A 32 5.19 9.63 -6.58
C THR A 32 6.19 8.54 -6.27
N MET A 33 6.17 8.03 -5.05
CA MET A 33 6.81 6.77 -4.69
C MET A 33 5.79 5.65 -4.85
N LEU A 34 6.15 4.64 -5.65
CA LEU A 34 5.38 3.40 -5.80
C LEU A 34 6.09 2.27 -5.07
N ARG A 35 5.35 1.48 -4.30
CA ARG A 35 5.84 0.24 -3.70
C ARG A 35 4.96 -0.92 -4.15
N ASN A 36 5.61 -2.05 -4.44
CA ASN A 36 4.94 -3.32 -4.68
C ASN A 36 5.29 -4.28 -3.53
N GLY A 37 4.31 -5.06 -3.09
CA GLY A 37 4.47 -6.10 -2.09
C GLY A 37 3.22 -6.97 -2.02
N PRO A 38 3.28 -8.09 -1.27
CA PRO A 38 2.11 -8.91 -1.03
C PRO A 38 1.11 -8.15 -0.17
N GLY A 39 -0.18 -8.23 -0.52
CA GLY A 39 -1.24 -7.63 0.29
C GLY A 39 -2.41 -8.54 0.62
N MET A 40 -2.48 -9.75 0.05
CA MET A 40 -3.52 -10.73 0.38
C MET A 40 -2.87 -12.07 0.69
N PHE A 41 -3.05 -12.55 1.93
CA PHE A 41 -2.51 -13.81 2.42
C PHE A 41 -3.60 -14.86 2.67
N LYS A 42 -4.87 -14.45 2.64
CA LYS A 42 -6.04 -15.35 2.82
C LYS A 42 -7.08 -15.09 1.74
N LEU A 43 -7.49 -16.13 1.02
CA LEU A 43 -8.58 -16.07 0.05
C LEU A 43 -9.60 -17.18 0.35
N GLY A 44 -10.77 -16.81 0.88
CA GLY A 44 -11.78 -17.77 1.31
C GLY A 44 -11.25 -18.69 2.43
N GLY A 45 -11.26 -20.00 2.19
CA GLY A 45 -10.71 -21.01 3.12
C GLY A 45 -9.21 -21.33 2.91
N THR A 46 -8.56 -20.69 1.94
CA THR A 46 -7.15 -20.95 1.59
C THR A 46 -6.25 -19.88 2.18
N GLU A 47 -5.23 -20.31 2.92
CA GLU A 47 -4.16 -19.45 3.45
C GLU A 47 -2.86 -19.71 2.69
N TYR A 48 -2.25 -18.65 2.18
CA TYR A 48 -0.98 -18.71 1.49
C TYR A 48 0.14 -19.02 2.48
N LYS A 49 1.04 -19.94 2.12
CA LYS A 49 2.02 -20.53 3.04
C LYS A 49 3.36 -19.80 3.04
N HIS A 50 3.67 -19.07 1.98
CA HIS A 50 4.91 -18.32 1.86
C HIS A 50 4.65 -16.82 1.68
N TRP A 51 5.54 -15.98 2.20
CA TRP A 51 5.43 -14.52 2.12
C TRP A 51 5.31 -14.01 0.67
N PHE A 52 5.89 -14.72 -0.30
CA PHE A 52 5.87 -14.35 -1.72
C PHE A 52 4.64 -14.82 -2.50
N ASP A 53 3.73 -15.56 -1.89
CA ASP A 53 2.56 -16.11 -2.58
C ASP A 53 1.37 -15.14 -2.56
N GLY A 54 1.42 -14.09 -1.72
CA GLY A 54 0.32 -13.16 -1.58
C GLY A 54 0.12 -12.29 -2.82
N LEU A 55 -1.15 -11.98 -3.15
CA LEU A 55 -1.48 -11.16 -4.32
C LEU A 55 -0.78 -9.80 -4.24
N ALA A 56 -0.26 -9.34 -5.39
CA ALA A 56 0.45 -8.08 -5.49
C ALA A 56 -0.47 -6.90 -5.14
N TYR A 57 0.01 -6.05 -4.24
CA TYR A 57 -0.68 -4.86 -3.75
C TYR A 57 0.21 -3.65 -3.96
N ILE A 58 -0.24 -2.77 -4.85
CA ILE A 58 0.49 -1.57 -5.25
C ILE A 58 0.10 -0.42 -4.32
N GLN A 59 1.10 0.16 -3.67
CA GLN A 59 0.96 1.31 -2.79
C GLN A 59 1.53 2.55 -3.46
N ARG A 60 0.77 3.65 -3.41
CA ARG A 60 1.12 4.94 -4.00
C ARG A 60 1.21 6.00 -2.91
N TYR A 61 2.37 6.67 -2.85
CA TYR A 61 2.65 7.80 -1.97
C TYR A 61 2.96 9.02 -2.84
N HIS A 62 2.00 9.93 -2.96
CA HIS A 62 2.10 11.08 -3.87
C HIS A 62 2.31 12.38 -3.10
N PHE A 63 3.40 13.07 -3.39
CA PHE A 63 3.75 14.35 -2.79
C PHE A 63 3.48 15.48 -3.79
N SER A 64 2.70 16.47 -3.34
CA SER A 64 2.40 17.67 -4.13
C SER A 64 2.02 18.82 -3.22
N ASN A 65 2.58 20.01 -3.47
CA ASN A 65 2.29 21.24 -2.73
C ASN A 65 2.41 21.10 -1.20
N GLY A 66 3.46 20.39 -0.74
CA GLY A 66 3.69 20.16 0.69
C GLY A 66 2.76 19.14 1.35
N LYS A 67 1.87 18.51 0.59
CA LYS A 67 0.92 17.47 1.05
C LYS A 67 1.36 16.07 0.60
N MET A 68 0.91 15.04 1.31
CA MET A 68 1.08 13.63 0.93
C MET A 68 -0.29 12.96 0.78
N PHE A 69 -0.49 12.24 -0.31
CA PHE A 69 -1.70 11.47 -0.59
C PHE A 69 -1.35 9.99 -0.73
N TYR A 70 -2.10 9.15 -0.02
CA TYR A 70 -2.00 7.70 -0.09
C TYR A 70 -3.17 7.10 -0.89
N SER A 71 -2.85 6.20 -1.82
CA SER A 71 -3.82 5.29 -2.43
C SER A 71 -3.17 3.94 -2.66
N ALA A 72 -3.97 2.89 -2.71
CA ALA A 72 -3.43 1.55 -2.93
C ALA A 72 -4.50 0.59 -3.43
N ARG A 73 -4.08 -0.38 -4.25
CA ARG A 73 -4.97 -1.41 -4.78
C ARG A 73 -4.24 -2.69 -5.12
N TYR A 74 -4.97 -3.79 -5.09
CA TYR A 74 -4.51 -5.04 -5.71
C TYR A 74 -4.24 -4.86 -7.20
N LEU A 75 -3.20 -5.51 -7.69
CA LEU A 75 -2.93 -5.63 -9.11
C LEU A 75 -3.87 -6.67 -9.70
N GLU A 76 -4.56 -6.30 -10.77
CA GLU A 76 -5.43 -7.19 -11.54
C GLU A 76 -4.59 -7.99 -12.55
N SER A 77 -3.76 -8.90 -12.05
CA SER A 77 -3.01 -9.84 -12.88
C SER A 77 -3.86 -11.07 -13.22
N GLU A 78 -3.54 -11.75 -14.31
CA GLU A 78 -3.99 -13.14 -14.52
C GLU A 78 -3.27 -14.02 -13.48
N SER A 79 -3.97 -14.46 -12.44
CA SER A 79 -3.39 -15.19 -11.30
C SER A 79 -4.35 -16.22 -10.76
#